data_AF-A0A517XYD5-F1
#
_entry.id   AF-A0A517XYD5-F1
#
_cell.length_a   1.000
_cell.length_b   1.000
_cell.length_c   1.000
_cell.angle_alpha   90.00
_cell.angle_beta   90.00
_cell.angle_gamma   90.00
#
_symmetry.space_group_name_H-M   'P 1'
#
loop_
_entity.id
_entity.type
_entity.pdbx_description
1 polymer ?
#
loop_
_entity_poly.entity_id
_entity_poly.type
_entity_poly.pdbx_seq_one_letter_code
_entity_poly.pdbx_strand_id
1 'polypeptide(L)'
;MDDHDTRTPSNHLTGFDCDDYFSGGYAQRGHYDAPAHLWVVKPFHELDAGMRLGFLAVGDAGADGIRFGYRFGLQGLWAYYPIGHEFVWKAATLAELVEGWCSGTISV
;
A
#
# COMPACT_ATOMS: atom_id res chain seq x y z
N MET A 1 16.97 21.07 -20.12
CA MET A 1 16.03 21.82 -19.25
C MET A 1 15.38 20.74 -18.43
N ASP A 2 16.15 20.32 -17.43
CA ASP A 2 16.06 19.04 -16.76
C ASP A 2 15.63 19.35 -15.33
N ASP A 3 14.37 19.07 -15.03
CA ASP A 3 13.87 18.98 -13.67
C ASP A 3 13.11 17.66 -13.57
N HIS A 4 13.88 16.57 -13.61
CA HIS A 4 13.44 15.31 -13.04
C HIS A 4 13.50 15.49 -11.52
N ASP A 5 12.37 15.92 -10.92
CA ASP A 5 12.12 15.88 -9.47
C ASP A 5 12.25 14.42 -9.00
N THR A 6 13.48 14.00 -8.76
CA THR A 6 13.84 12.74 -8.14
C THR A 6 13.76 12.97 -6.65
N ARG A 7 12.52 13.01 -6.11
CA ARG A 7 12.31 12.83 -4.67
C ARG A 7 12.98 11.52 -4.28
N THR A 8 14.17 11.64 -3.72
CA THR A 8 14.84 10.54 -3.06
C THR A 8 13.87 10.07 -1.98
N PRO A 9 13.46 8.79 -1.93
CA PRO A 9 12.58 8.31 -0.88
C PRO A 9 13.22 8.69 0.46
N SER A 10 12.50 9.53 1.20
CA SER A 10 12.99 10.09 2.46
C SER A 10 13.37 8.94 3.41
N ASN A 11 14.37 9.20 4.27
CA ASN A 11 14.93 8.33 5.31
C ASN A 11 13.91 7.72 6.33
N HIS A 12 12.63 7.96 6.07
CA HIS A 12 11.43 7.57 6.80
C HIS A 12 10.87 6.20 6.38
N LEU A 13 11.21 5.71 5.19
CA LEU A 13 10.81 4.38 4.73
C LEU A 13 11.77 3.27 5.19
N THR A 14 12.91 3.65 5.76
CA THR A 14 13.90 2.74 6.30
C THR A 14 13.27 1.83 7.35
N GLY A 15 13.14 0.53 7.03
CA GLY A 15 12.54 -0.49 7.90
C GLY A 15 11.18 -1.04 7.42
N PHE A 16 10.62 -0.51 6.34
CA PHE A 16 9.51 -1.14 5.62
C PHE A 16 10.05 -1.95 4.44
N ASP A 17 9.53 -3.17 4.26
CA ASP A 17 9.85 -4.02 3.11
C ASP A 17 8.95 -3.67 1.92
N CYS A 18 9.15 -2.49 1.34
CA CYS A 18 8.28 -1.88 0.31
C CYS A 18 8.94 -1.69 -1.06
N ASP A 19 9.98 -2.47 -1.38
CA ASP A 19 10.73 -2.34 -2.63
C ASP A 19 9.87 -2.64 -3.86
N ASP A 20 8.90 -3.54 -3.74
CA ASP A 20 7.94 -3.90 -4.79
C ASP A 20 6.98 -2.76 -5.13
N TYR A 21 6.69 -1.86 -4.19
CA TYR A 21 5.91 -0.65 -4.43
C TYR A 21 6.59 0.29 -5.43
N PHE A 22 7.92 0.46 -5.28
CA PHE A 22 8.69 1.34 -6.15
C PHE A 22 9.11 0.65 -7.45
N SER A 23 9.61 -0.58 -7.36
CA SER A 23 10.10 -1.32 -8.53
C SER A 23 8.98 -1.80 -9.46
N GLY A 24 7.79 -2.11 -8.92
CA GLY A 24 6.62 -2.54 -9.70
C GLY A 24 5.89 -1.42 -10.45
N GLY A 25 6.28 -0.15 -10.25
CA GLY A 25 5.64 1.00 -10.88
C GLY A 25 4.38 1.50 -10.15
N TYR A 26 4.03 0.88 -9.00
CA TYR A 26 2.85 1.25 -8.21
C TYR A 26 3.01 2.62 -7.56
N ALA A 27 4.21 2.99 -7.12
CA ALA A 27 4.50 4.32 -6.61
C ALA A 27 4.20 5.44 -7.62
N GLN A 28 4.26 5.17 -8.92
CA GLN A 28 3.99 6.16 -9.96
C GLN A 28 2.52 6.17 -10.40
N ARG A 29 1.91 4.99 -10.54
CA ARG A 29 0.58 4.84 -11.17
C ARG A 29 -0.54 4.42 -10.22
N GLY A 30 -0.21 3.85 -9.07
CA GLY A 30 -1.16 3.13 -8.23
C GLY A 30 -1.81 1.95 -8.96
N HIS A 31 -2.93 1.50 -8.40
CA HIS A 31 -3.88 0.57 -8.97
C HIS A 31 -5.29 0.98 -8.54
N TYR A 32 -6.06 1.48 -9.50
CA TYR A 32 -7.46 1.85 -9.31
C TYR A 32 -8.35 0.68 -9.74
N ASP A 33 -9.17 0.20 -8.81
CA ASP A 33 -10.23 -0.75 -9.10
C ASP A 33 -11.49 0.02 -9.52
N ALA A 34 -11.76 0.00 -10.83
CA ALA A 34 -12.90 0.70 -11.41
C ALA A 34 -14.24 0.14 -10.93
N PRO A 35 -14.51 -1.18 -10.91
CA PRO A 35 -15.72 -1.73 -10.30
C PRO A 35 -16.01 -1.26 -8.87
N ALA A 36 -15.00 -1.19 -8.02
CA ALA A 36 -15.15 -0.79 -6.62
C ALA A 36 -15.01 0.72 -6.38
N HIS A 37 -14.67 1.49 -7.42
CA HIS A 37 -14.35 2.92 -7.37
C HIS A 37 -13.35 3.29 -6.27
N LEU A 38 -12.26 2.52 -6.14
CA LEU A 38 -11.28 2.74 -5.08
C LEU A 38 -9.84 2.52 -5.54
N TRP A 39 -8.91 3.15 -4.84
CA TRP A 39 -7.48 2.91 -5.00
C TRP A 39 -7.03 1.77 -4.09
N VAL A 40 -6.98 0.55 -4.64
CA VAL A 40 -6.43 -0.64 -3.95
C VAL A 40 -4.97 -0.38 -3.60
N VAL A 41 -4.28 0.35 -4.49
CA VAL A 41 -2.94 0.89 -4.27
C VAL A 41 -2.94 2.33 -4.78
N LYS A 42 -2.54 3.29 -3.95
CA LYS A 42 -2.41 4.70 -4.32
C LYS A 42 -1.01 4.97 -4.90
N PRO A 43 -0.87 5.92 -5.83
CA PRO A 43 0.44 6.43 -6.20
C PRO A 43 1.07 7.20 -5.03
N PHE A 44 2.40 7.32 -5.03
CA PHE A 44 3.18 7.87 -3.91
C PHE A 44 2.77 9.30 -3.55
N HIS A 45 2.38 10.10 -4.54
CA HIS A 45 1.96 11.49 -4.33
C HIS A 45 0.56 11.62 -3.71
N GLU A 46 -0.21 10.53 -3.64
CA GLU A 46 -1.51 10.44 -2.98
C GLU A 46 -1.44 9.72 -1.63
N LEU A 47 -0.25 9.26 -1.19
CA LEU A 47 -0.10 8.66 0.12
C LEU A 47 -0.28 9.70 1.22
N ASP A 48 -1.04 9.33 2.25
CA ASP A 48 -1.09 10.10 3.47
C ASP A 48 0.31 10.12 4.11
N ALA A 49 0.84 11.31 4.39
CA ALA A 49 2.17 11.49 4.99
C ALA A 49 2.32 10.90 6.41
N GLY A 50 1.27 10.31 6.97
CA GLY A 50 1.23 9.80 8.34
C GLY A 50 1.55 8.32 8.42
N MET A 51 2.82 7.97 8.66
CA MET A 51 3.16 6.65 9.19
C MET A 51 2.77 6.62 10.68
N ARG A 52 1.63 6.02 10.99
CA ARG A 52 1.19 5.79 12.37
C ARG A 52 1.33 4.31 12.67
N LEU A 53 1.65 3.96 13.91
CA LEU A 53 1.70 2.57 14.40
C LEU A 53 2.73 1.68 13.68
N GLY A 54 3.77 2.25 13.07
CA GLY A 54 4.73 1.48 12.27
C GLY A 54 4.07 0.85 11.06
N PHE A 55 3.11 1.54 10.45
CA PHE A 55 2.38 1.11 9.26
C PHE A 55 2.47 2.16 8.16
N LEU A 56 2.93 1.74 6.98
CA LEU A 56 2.93 2.52 5.76
C LEU A 56 1.72 2.11 4.94
N ALA A 57 0.63 2.86 5.06
CA ALA A 57 -0.57 2.62 4.26
C ALA A 57 -0.32 3.02 2.81
N VAL A 58 -0.56 2.10 1.88
CA VAL A 58 -0.39 2.31 0.44
C VAL A 58 -1.68 2.19 -0.34
N GLY A 59 -2.81 1.89 0.29
CA GLY A 59 -4.11 1.82 -0.38
C GLY A 59 -5.26 1.56 0.57
N ASP A 60 -6.48 1.58 0.03
CA ASP A 60 -7.72 1.41 0.79
C ASP A 60 -8.46 0.15 0.33
N ALA A 61 -9.16 -0.49 1.27
CA ALA A 61 -10.04 -1.62 0.96
C ALA A 61 -11.51 -1.19 0.75
N GLY A 62 -11.80 0.11 0.85
CA GLY A 62 -13.15 0.67 0.62
C GLY A 62 -14.19 0.37 1.71
N ALA A 63 -13.84 -0.42 2.74
CA ALA A 63 -14.71 -0.80 3.84
C ALA A 63 -14.11 -0.40 5.20
N ASP A 64 -14.92 0.17 6.08
CA ASP A 64 -14.62 0.44 7.50
C ASP A 64 -13.28 1.15 7.80
N GLY A 65 -12.75 1.92 6.83
CA GLY A 65 -11.43 2.55 6.95
C GLY A 65 -10.25 1.57 6.95
N ILE A 66 -10.48 0.33 6.53
CA ILE A 66 -9.47 -0.72 6.36
C ILE A 66 -8.50 -0.30 5.26
N ARG A 67 -7.20 -0.39 5.58
CA ARG A 67 -6.12 0.06 4.70
C ARG A 67 -5.11 -1.05 4.45
N PHE A 68 -4.59 -1.10 3.24
CA PHE A 68 -3.50 -1.99 2.87
C PHE A 68 -2.15 -1.27 3.02
N GLY A 69 -1.12 -2.00 3.42
CA GLY A 69 0.18 -1.40 3.67
C GLY A 69 1.24 -2.34 4.18
N TYR A 70 2.42 -1.75 4.39
CA TYR A 70 3.59 -2.43 4.93
C TYR A 70 3.70 -2.19 6.42
N ARG A 71 4.17 -3.21 7.15
CA ARG A 71 4.45 -3.09 8.58
C ARG A 71 5.95 -2.98 8.81
N PHE A 72 6.33 -2.14 9.77
CA PHE A 72 7.72 -1.93 10.12
C PHE A 72 8.34 -3.25 10.60
N GLY A 73 9.47 -3.64 9.99
CA GLY A 73 10.22 -4.85 10.31
C GLY A 73 9.54 -6.16 9.93
N LEU A 74 8.41 -6.14 9.20
CA LEU A 74 7.70 -7.33 8.74
C LEU A 74 7.59 -7.33 7.23
N GLN A 75 7.64 -8.53 6.65
CA GLN A 75 7.52 -8.73 5.21
C GLN A 75 6.06 -8.78 4.75
N GLY A 76 5.87 -8.47 3.47
CA GLY A 76 4.59 -8.55 2.78
C GLY A 76 3.59 -7.46 3.14
N LEU A 77 2.40 -7.62 2.59
CA LEU A 77 1.30 -6.66 2.67
C LEU A 77 0.28 -7.10 3.71
N TRP A 78 -0.17 -6.12 4.47
CA TRP A 78 -1.08 -6.29 5.60
C TRP A 78 -2.30 -5.37 5.41
N ALA A 79 -3.46 -5.86 5.82
CA ALA A 79 -4.65 -5.06 6.05
C ALA A 79 -4.69 -4.62 7.52
N TYR A 80 -4.80 -3.31 7.75
CA TYR A 80 -5.05 -2.76 9.08
C TYR A 80 -6.55 -2.55 9.29
N TYR A 81 -7.10 -3.24 10.28
CA TYR A 81 -8.49 -3.13 10.72
C TYR A 81 -8.55 -2.11 11.87
N PRO A 82 -9.07 -0.88 11.63
CA PRO A 82 -9.10 0.15 12.66
C PRO A 82 -10.05 -0.22 13.80
N ILE A 83 -11.12 -0.96 13.49
CA ILE A 83 -11.99 -1.59 14.49
C ILE A 83 -11.22 -2.79 15.04
N GLY A 84 -10.81 -2.72 16.31
CA GLY A 84 -10.03 -3.79 16.96
C GLY A 84 -8.51 -3.62 16.89
N HIS A 85 -8.01 -2.65 16.13
CA HIS A 85 -6.57 -2.37 15.99
C HIS A 85 -5.74 -3.59 15.53
N GLU A 86 -6.28 -4.36 14.59
CA GLU A 86 -5.68 -5.61 14.13
C GLU A 86 -4.92 -5.44 12.80
N PHE A 87 -3.85 -6.21 12.64
CA PHE A 87 -3.15 -6.36 11.37
C PHE A 87 -3.28 -7.79 10.86
N VAL A 88 -3.83 -7.94 9.66
CA VAL A 88 -4.01 -9.24 9.01
C VAL A 88 -3.12 -9.31 7.78
N TRP A 89 -2.28 -10.34 7.68
CA TRP A 89 -1.44 -10.58 6.50
C TRP A 89 -2.33 -10.92 5.29
N LYS A 90 -2.00 -10.39 4.10
CA LYS A 90 -2.80 -10.58 2.88
C LYS A 90 -2.01 -11.14 1.70
N ALA A 91 -0.77 -10.70 1.50
CA ALA A 91 0.03 -11.11 0.35
C ALA A 91 1.53 -10.93 0.63
N ALA A 92 2.39 -11.66 -0.08
CA ALA A 92 3.83 -11.44 -0.01
C ALA A 92 4.27 -10.22 -0.82
N THR A 93 3.54 -9.88 -1.88
CA THR A 93 3.83 -8.72 -2.74
C THR A 93 2.57 -7.93 -3.09
N LEU A 94 2.75 -6.70 -3.57
CA LEU A 94 1.69 -5.88 -4.13
C LEU A 94 1.04 -6.48 -5.37
N ALA A 95 1.83 -7.16 -6.21
CA ALA A 95 1.28 -7.83 -7.38
C ALA A 95 0.28 -8.92 -6.97
N GLU A 96 0.65 -9.74 -5.98
CA GLU A 96 -0.24 -10.74 -5.40
C GLU A 96 -1.46 -10.11 -4.71
N LEU A 97 -1.29 -8.98 -4.01
CA LEU A 97 -2.41 -8.26 -3.41
C LEU A 97 -3.42 -7.82 -4.48
N VAL A 98 -2.94 -7.18 -5.55
CA VAL A 98 -3.78 -6.67 -6.63
C VAL A 98 -4.46 -7.80 -7.39
N GLU A 99 -3.72 -8.85 -7.76
CA GLU A 99 -4.29 -10.03 -8.43
C GLU A 99 -5.32 -10.73 -7.54
N GLY A 100 -5.00 -10.93 -6.27
CA GLY A 100 -5.89 -11.53 -5.29
C GLY A 100 -7.15 -10.70 -5.07
N TRP A 101 -7.04 -9.38 -5.01
CA TRP A 101 -8.18 -8.48 -4.90
C TRP A 101 -9.08 -8.53 -6.15
N CYS A 102 -8.49 -8.36 -7.34
CA CYS A 102 -9.25 -8.36 -8.59
C CYS A 102 -9.91 -9.72 -8.90
N SER A 103 -9.30 -10.82 -8.46
CA SER A 103 -9.87 -12.17 -8.59
C SER A 103 -10.91 -12.50 -7.50
N GLY A 104 -11.00 -11.70 -6.44
CA GLY A 104 -11.82 -11.97 -5.27
C GLY A 104 -11.25 -13.02 -4.30
N THR A 105 -10.00 -13.46 -4.52
CA THR A 105 -9.30 -14.39 -3.62
C THR A 105 -8.85 -13.70 -2.33
N ILE A 106 -8.56 -12.40 -2.39
CA ILE A 106 -8.31 -11.55 -1.24
C ILE A 106 -9.52 -10.66 -1.01
N SER A 107 -10.09 -10.72 0.19
CA SER A 107 -11.14 -9.83 0.66
C SER A 107 -10.80 -9.29 2.06
N VAL A 108 -11.54 -8.28 2.50
CA VAL A 108 -11.44 -7.72 3.86
C VAL A 108 -12.68 -7.92 4.68
#